data_AF-A0A1I5H036-F1
#
_entry.id   AF-A0A1I5H036-F1
#
_cell.length_a   1.000
_cell.length_b   1.000
_cell.length_c   1.000
_cell.angle_alpha   90.00
_cell.angle_beta   90.00
_cell.angle_gamma   90.00
#
_symmetry.space_group_name_H-M   'P 1'
#
loop_
_entity.id
_entity.type
_entity.pdbx_description
1 polymer ?
#
loop_
_entity_poly.entity_id
_entity_poly.type
_entity_poly.pdbx_seq_one_letter_code
_entity_poly.pdbx_strand_id
1 'polypeptide(L)'
;MENIASPLDLFTLLEIALEERNEAADAFDVFKQDAVMAHAPAPGEEPAITSEDAADAAAGEVDEFSAEVRDLLNSASDAELTGAYEQSGGEVGHPVAEALLGEIKRRGLGN
;
A
#
# COMPACT_ATOMS: atom_id res chain seq x y z
N MET A 1 3.99 -1.41 30.01
CA MET A 1 3.71 -1.14 28.58
C MET A 1 4.20 -2.37 27.85
N GLU A 2 3.30 -3.31 27.55
CA GLU A 2 3.64 -4.43 26.67
C GLU A 2 3.94 -3.83 25.29
N ASN A 3 5.18 -4.02 24.84
CA ASN A 3 5.58 -3.66 23.51
C ASN A 3 4.91 -4.70 22.60
N ILE A 4 3.70 -4.40 22.13
CA ILE A 4 3.07 -5.16 21.04
C ILE A 4 3.77 -4.69 19.76
N ALA A 5 5.06 -4.98 19.65
CA ALA A 5 5.72 -5.00 18.36
C ALA A 5 4.97 -6.06 17.55
N SER A 6 4.48 -5.68 16.37
CA SER A 6 3.89 -6.63 15.44
C SER A 6 4.83 -7.84 15.29
N PRO A 7 4.32 -9.08 15.24
CA PRO A 7 5.18 -10.26 15.13
C PRO A 7 5.97 -10.30 13.80
N LEU A 8 5.63 -9.42 12.86
CA LEU A 8 6.25 -9.28 11.56
C LEU A 8 7.38 -8.25 11.59
N ASP A 9 8.45 -8.52 10.84
CA ASP A 9 9.52 -7.55 10.62
C ASP A 9 9.07 -6.39 9.73
N LEU A 10 9.82 -5.29 9.77
CA LEU A 10 9.52 -4.08 9.00
C LEU A 10 9.42 -4.36 7.49
N PHE A 11 10.30 -5.22 6.97
CA PHE A 11 10.29 -5.58 5.56
C PHE A 11 8.95 -6.22 5.16
N THR A 12 8.49 -7.20 5.93
CA THR A 12 7.23 -7.90 5.70
C THR A 12 6.03 -6.97 5.84
N LEU A 13 6.04 -6.06 6.82
CA LEU A 13 4.98 -5.07 6.99
C LEU A 13 4.91 -4.11 5.79
N LEU A 14 6.06 -3.66 5.27
CA LEU A 14 6.11 -2.80 4.10
C LEU A 14 5.71 -3.53 2.81
N GLU A 15 6.05 -4.81 2.67
CA GLU A 15 5.59 -5.65 1.56
C GLU A 15 4.05 -5.68 1.51
N ILE A 16 3.43 -6.02 2.64
CA ILE A 16 1.97 -6.11 2.76
C ILE A 16 1.33 -4.76 2.44
N ALA A 17 1.75 -3.69 3.12
CA ALA A 17 1.11 -2.38 2.94
C ALA A 17 1.29 -1.82 1.51
N LEU A 18 2.41 -2.11 0.84
CA LEU A 18 2.61 -1.69 -0.55
C LEU A 18 1.84 -2.56 -1.55
N GLU A 19 1.71 -3.86 -1.29
CA GLU A 19 0.87 -4.76 -2.08
C GLU A 19 -0.60 -4.35 -1.97
N GLU A 20 -1.12 -4.14 -0.75
CA GLU A 20 -2.49 -3.69 -0.49
C GLU A 20 -2.78 -2.33 -1.12
N ARG A 21 -1.84 -1.38 -1.03
CA ARG A 21 -1.98 -0.08 -1.74
C ARG A 21 -2.09 -0.25 -3.25
N ASN A 22 -1.30 -1.17 -3.84
CA ASN A 22 -1.34 -1.40 -5.28
C ASN A 22 -2.65 -2.10 -5.68
N GLU A 23 -3.13 -3.05 -4.89
CA GLU A 23 -4.42 -3.70 -5.11
C GLU A 23 -5.57 -2.68 -5.03
N ALA A 24 -5.54 -1.79 -4.03
CA ALA A 24 -6.50 -0.69 -3.91
C ALA A 24 -6.46 0.26 -5.13
N ALA A 25 -5.27 0.55 -5.66
CA ALA A 25 -5.12 1.37 -6.86
C ALA A 25 -5.73 0.69 -8.11
N ASP A 26 -5.64 -0.63 -8.20
CA ASP A 26 -6.20 -1.42 -9.30
C ASP A 26 -7.69 -1.74 -9.10
N ALA A 27 -8.23 -1.61 -7.88
CA ALA A 27 -9.60 -1.99 -7.54
C ALA A 27 -10.67 -1.28 -8.39
N PHE A 28 -10.47 0.01 -8.72
CA PHE A 28 -11.39 0.73 -9.59
C PHE A 28 -11.32 0.25 -11.05
N ASP A 29 -10.14 -0.17 -11.52
CA ASP A 29 -9.97 -0.76 -12.85
C ASP A 29 -10.65 -2.13 -12.95
N VAL A 30 -10.56 -2.94 -11.89
CA VAL A 30 -11.29 -4.22 -11.76
C VAL A 30 -12.79 -3.97 -11.73
N PHE A 31 -13.28 -3.01 -10.94
CA PHE A 31 -14.70 -2.64 -10.91
C PHE A 31 -15.23 -2.28 -12.31
N LYS A 32 -14.47 -1.49 -13.09
CA LYS A 32 -14.87 -1.16 -14.47
C LYS A 32 -14.95 -2.40 -15.37
N GLN A 33 -14.02 -3.33 -15.24
CA GLN A 33 -14.05 -4.58 -16.01
C GLN A 33 -15.28 -5.42 -15.65
N ASP A 34 -15.58 -5.55 -14.35
CA ASP A 34 -16.74 -6.28 -13.87
C ASP A 34 -18.05 -5.62 -14.29
N ALA A 35 -18.13 -4.29 -14.24
CA ALA A 35 -19.31 -3.54 -14.69
C ALA A 35 -19.58 -3.71 -16.19
N VAL A 36 -18.54 -3.87 -17.02
CA VAL A 36 -18.69 -4.17 -18.46
C VAL A 36 -19.20 -5.59 -18.69
N MET A 37 -18.79 -6.55 -17.84
CA MET A 37 -19.19 -7.96 -17.94
C MET A 37 -20.54 -8.24 -17.29
N ALA A 38 -21.01 -7.37 -16.40
CA ALA A 38 -22.29 -7.49 -15.74
C ALA A 38 -23.45 -7.31 -16.73
N HIS A 39 -24.50 -8.12 -16.58
CA HIS A 39 -25.75 -7.86 -17.27
C HIS A 39 -26.33 -6.53 -16.79
N ALA A 40 -26.79 -5.70 -17.74
CA ALA A 40 -27.42 -4.43 -17.41
C ALA A 40 -28.54 -4.63 -16.38
N PRO A 41 -28.64 -3.76 -15.36
CA PRO A 41 -29.69 -3.85 -14.36
C PRO A 41 -31.06 -3.79 -15.02
N ALA A 42 -32.06 -4.39 -14.36
CA ALA A 42 -33.42 -4.36 -14.85
C ALA A 42 -33.88 -2.90 -15.05
N PRO A 43 -34.73 -2.60 -16.04
CA PRO A 43 -35.22 -1.25 -16.26
C PRO A 43 -35.89 -0.70 -14.99
N GLY A 44 -35.33 0.37 -14.43
CA GLY A 44 -35.84 1.01 -13.20
C GLY A 44 -35.11 0.62 -11.91
N GLU A 45 -34.10 -0.24 -11.96
CA GLU A 45 -33.18 -0.48 -10.85
C GLU A 45 -31.89 0.32 -11.06
N GLU A 46 -31.54 1.13 -10.06
CA GLU A 46 -30.22 1.76 -9.97
C GLU A 46 -29.21 0.73 -9.46
N PRO A 47 -27.96 0.78 -9.94
CA PRO A 47 -26.90 -0.08 -9.41
C PRO A 47 -26.65 0.22 -7.93
N ALA A 48 -26.42 -0.83 -7.14
CA ALA A 48 -26.19 -0.71 -5.70
C ALA A 48 -24.88 0.03 -5.35
N ILE A 49 -23.91 0.05 -6.27
CA ILE A 49 -22.65 0.77 -6.18
C ILE A 49 -22.44 1.48 -7.51
N THR A 50 -22.23 2.79 -7.48
CA THR A 50 -21.92 3.58 -8.67
C THR A 50 -20.42 3.58 -8.95
N SER A 51 -20.04 4.02 -10.16
CA SER A 51 -18.63 4.24 -10.48
C SER A 51 -17.98 5.32 -9.63
N GLU A 52 -18.75 6.30 -9.14
CA GLU A 52 -18.24 7.35 -8.24
C GLU A 52 -17.93 6.74 -6.87
N ASP A 53 -18.86 5.95 -6.32
CA ASP A 53 -18.65 5.25 -5.04
C ASP A 53 -17.44 4.31 -5.09
N ALA A 54 -17.27 3.56 -6.18
CA ALA A 54 -16.15 2.65 -6.36
C ALA A 54 -14.81 3.38 -6.52
N ALA A 55 -14.79 4.53 -7.21
CA ALA A 55 -13.60 5.35 -7.36
C ALA A 55 -13.18 5.99 -6.02
N ASP A 56 -14.15 6.52 -5.27
CA ASP A 56 -13.90 7.14 -3.97
C ASP A 56 -13.42 6.11 -2.94
N ALA A 57 -13.98 4.89 -2.94
CA ALA A 57 -13.53 3.80 -2.08
C ALA A 57 -12.07 3.42 -2.37
N ALA A 58 -11.74 3.18 -3.65
CA ALA A 58 -10.37 2.86 -4.06
C ALA A 58 -9.37 3.97 -3.70
N ALA A 59 -9.74 5.24 -3.91
CA ALA A 59 -8.90 6.38 -3.52
C ALA A 59 -8.69 6.44 -2.00
N GLY A 60 -9.74 6.19 -1.21
CA GLY A 60 -9.67 6.15 0.25
C GLY A 60 -8.72 5.06 0.77
N GLU A 61 -8.81 3.86 0.21
CA GLU A 61 -7.94 2.73 0.58
C GLU A 61 -6.47 3.00 0.19
N VAL A 62 -6.22 3.55 -1.01
CA VAL A 62 -4.87 3.96 -1.43
C VAL A 62 -4.26 4.98 -0.46
N ASP A 63 -5.05 5.96 -0.02
CA ASP A 63 -4.60 6.97 0.95
C ASP A 63 -4.32 6.34 2.33
N GLU A 64 -5.14 5.39 2.78
CA GLU A 64 -4.97 4.66 4.04
C GLU A 64 -3.65 3.86 4.04
N PHE A 65 -3.44 2.99 3.07
CA PHE A 65 -2.21 2.20 2.98
C PHE A 65 -0.98 3.08 2.72
N SER A 66 -1.13 4.19 2.00
CA SER A 66 -0.06 5.18 1.85
C SER A 66 0.30 5.85 3.17
N ALA A 67 -0.67 6.09 4.06
CA ALA A 67 -0.42 6.60 5.40
C ALA A 67 0.28 5.53 6.26
N GLU A 68 -0.17 4.28 6.19
CA GLU A 68 0.46 3.16 6.91
C GLU A 68 1.93 2.98 6.53
N VAL A 69 2.26 2.97 5.23
CA VAL A 69 3.65 2.90 4.76
C VAL A 69 4.49 4.03 5.34
N ARG A 70 3.95 5.26 5.38
CA ARG A 70 4.66 6.41 5.96
C ARG A 70 4.86 6.24 7.46
N ASP A 71 3.87 5.73 8.18
CA ASP A 71 3.95 5.53 9.63
C ASP A 71 4.93 4.42 9.99
N LEU A 72 4.97 3.32 9.24
CA LEU A 72 5.98 2.26 9.35
C LEU A 72 7.39 2.85 9.16
N LEU A 73 7.60 3.63 8.11
CA LEU A 73 8.90 4.26 7.83
C LEU A 73 9.29 5.32 8.88
N ASN A 74 8.34 6.08 9.41
CA ASN A 74 8.60 7.13 10.40
C ASN A 74 8.87 6.54 11.80
N SER A 75 8.21 5.44 12.15
CA SER A 75 8.34 4.79 13.46
C SER A 75 9.54 3.84 13.54
N ALA A 76 10.01 3.32 12.41
CA ALA A 76 11.18 2.45 12.34
C ALA A 76 12.46 3.15 12.83
N SER A 77 13.27 2.39 13.55
CA SER A 77 14.64 2.78 13.90
C SER A 77 15.57 2.70 12.69
N ASP A 78 16.71 3.40 12.76
CA ASP A 78 17.70 3.41 11.68
C ASP A 78 18.28 2.01 11.40
N ALA A 79 18.36 1.16 12.43
CA ALA A 79 18.80 -0.23 12.32
C ALA A 79 17.75 -1.09 11.59
N GLU A 80 16.46 -0.90 11.89
CA GLU A 80 15.38 -1.60 11.20
C GLU A 80 15.28 -1.18 9.73
N LEU A 81 15.44 0.11 9.43
CA LEU A 81 15.47 0.62 8.05
C LEU A 81 16.61 0.01 7.25
N THR A 82 17.82 0.00 7.81
CA THR A 82 19.00 -0.56 7.12
C THR A 82 18.88 -2.07 6.95
N GLY A 83 18.43 -2.79 7.99
CA GLY A 83 18.23 -4.23 7.93
C GLY A 83 17.15 -4.65 6.93
N ALA A 84 16.02 -3.93 6.90
CA ALA A 84 14.97 -4.17 5.90
C ALA A 84 15.45 -3.85 4.48
N TYR A 85 16.30 -2.83 4.31
CA TYR A 85 16.86 -2.49 3.00
C TYR A 85 17.83 -3.57 2.51
N GLU A 86 18.67 -4.11 3.40
CA GLU A 86 19.53 -5.25 3.09
C GLU A 86 18.72 -6.52 2.77
N GLN A 87 17.62 -6.77 3.51
CA GLN A 87 16.72 -7.89 3.26
C GLN A 87 16.06 -7.81 1.88
N SER A 88 15.77 -6.61 1.39
CA SER A 88 15.27 -6.39 0.02
C SER A 88 16.31 -6.66 -1.08
N GLY A 89 17.58 -6.90 -0.73
CA GLY A 89 18.67 -7.05 -1.68
C GLY A 89 19.11 -5.73 -2.35
N GLY A 90 18.50 -4.60 -1.99
CA GLY A 90 18.75 -3.31 -2.62
C GLY A 90 18.36 -3.28 -4.11
N GLU A 91 17.42 -4.13 -4.52
CA GLU A 91 17.02 -4.27 -5.92
C GLU A 91 16.28 -3.01 -6.41
N VAL A 92 16.79 -2.43 -7.49
CA VAL A 92 16.13 -1.30 -8.17
C VAL A 92 14.85 -1.81 -8.81
N GLY A 93 13.73 -1.11 -8.57
CA GLY A 93 12.40 -1.53 -9.01
C GLY A 93 11.62 -2.36 -7.98
N HIS A 94 12.23 -2.72 -6.85
CA HIS A 94 11.51 -3.35 -5.75
C HIS A 94 10.84 -2.27 -4.88
N PRO A 95 9.49 -2.22 -4.76
CA PRO A 95 8.78 -1.12 -4.10
C PRO A 95 9.25 -0.85 -2.67
N VAL A 96 9.47 -1.90 -1.87
CA VAL A 96 10.00 -1.77 -0.49
C VAL A 96 11.41 -1.20 -0.48
N ALA A 97 12.29 -1.63 -1.38
CA ALA A 97 13.67 -1.15 -1.44
C ALA A 97 13.72 0.34 -1.76
N GLU A 98 12.88 0.81 -2.69
CA GLU A 98 12.80 2.22 -3.07
C GLU A 98 12.24 3.10 -1.94
N ALA A 99 11.19 2.63 -1.25
CA ALA A 99 10.61 3.32 -0.12
C ALA A 99 11.62 3.46 1.04
N LEU A 100 12.29 2.37 1.39
CA LEU A 100 13.34 2.34 2.41
C LEU A 100 14.53 3.23 2.03
N LEU A 101 15.00 3.16 0.78
CA LEU A 101 16.11 3.99 0.31
C LEU A 101 15.77 5.48 0.37
N GLY A 102 14.53 5.85 0.01
CA GLY A 102 14.04 7.21 0.14
C GLY A 102 14.10 7.71 1.58
N GLU A 103 13.67 6.88 2.52
CA GLU A 103 13.69 7.18 3.95
C GLU A 103 15.12 7.27 4.52
N ILE A 104 15.98 6.31 4.19
CA ILE A 104 17.40 6.28 4.58
C ILE A 104 18.11 7.56 4.10
N LYS A 105 17.85 7.98 2.85
CA LYS A 105 18.38 9.23 2.30
C LYS A 105 17.83 10.46 3.03
N ARG A 106 16.53 10.49 3.33
CA ARG A 106 15.89 11.59 4.09
C ARG A 106 16.51 11.77 5.46
N ARG A 107 16.85 10.67 6.14
CA ARG A 107 17.51 10.67 7.46
C ARG A 107 19.02 10.94 7.41
N GLY A 108 19.63 10.96 6.22
CA GLY A 108 21.08 11.15 6.07
C GLY A 108 21.92 9.94 6.50
N LEU A 109 21.34 8.74 6.45
CA LEU A 109 22.00 7.49 6.84
C LEU A 109 22.83 6.87 5.71
N GLY A 110 22.56 7.26 4.45
CA GLY A 110 23.33 6.81 3.28
C GLY A 110 24.56 7.68 3.06
N ASN A 111 25.73 7.20 3.49
CA ASN A 111 27.05 7.70 3.07
C ASN A 111 27.63 6.81 1.97
#